data_AF-A0A1Y2MAF9-F1
#
_entry.id   AF-A0A1Y2MAF9-F1
#
_cell.length_a   1.000
_cell.length_b   1.000
_cell.length_c   1.000
_cell.angle_alpha   90.00
_cell.angle_beta   90.00
_cell.angle_gamma   90.00
#
_symmetry.space_group_name_H-M   'P 1'
#
loop_
_entity.id
_entity.type
_entity.pdbx_description
1 polymer ?
#
loop_
_entity_poly.entity_id
_entity_poly.type
_entity_poly.pdbx_seq_one_letter_code
_entity_poly.pdbx_strand_id
1 'polypeptide(L)'
;MTHQNFWSRRLQYSYKFDKLDIEFEPLDPYAPAILAFKAFTDRIILAQNSSTAWHRKLHTVYSDLPTVKTTDEYDRFRAWVKDATMKHPQRRTVEQDKWLYIVEEQTKDAKCSIYQTVNGAIDRKAAWEAVAYDIDNLRVDPDTNAEFFFRNARAVKDVKLDTPGLGASCFICTEDFDTDAHYPTQNPCDHFQCKACCEKTLDLVSTKSVCHFCRACLVCNRGGCQDHVVAEHEEEVHLPTPLPFLLERSHMLDRGPMWCVCGYPLFGLSPKGYWNLREKTRAFRSALAGNEAQIRATVDEREIAFLQDIHMWIFYQIEHVVADVQKANQRVTE
;
A
#
# COMPACT_ATOMS: atom_id res chain seq x y z
N MET A 1 10.75 -25.39 -26.19
CA MET A 1 9.80 -25.50 -25.06
C MET A 1 8.60 -24.62 -25.37
N THR A 2 7.37 -25.14 -25.37
CA THR A 2 6.19 -24.32 -25.69
C THR A 2 5.94 -23.28 -24.58
N HIS A 3 5.36 -22.12 -24.93
CA HIS A 3 5.03 -21.07 -23.96
C HIS A 3 4.10 -21.57 -22.83
N GLN A 4 3.25 -22.56 -23.14
CA GLN A 4 2.42 -23.28 -22.17
C GLN A 4 3.26 -24.05 -21.14
N ASN A 5 4.26 -24.81 -21.60
CA ASN A 5 5.16 -25.56 -20.72
C ASN A 5 6.01 -24.65 -19.83
N PHE A 6 6.36 -23.44 -20.31
CA PHE A 6 7.10 -22.46 -19.52
C PHE A 6 6.30 -21.96 -18.32
N TRP A 7 5.08 -21.46 -18.55
CA TRP A 7 4.26 -20.90 -17.47
C TRP A 7 3.77 -21.95 -16.50
N SER A 8 3.49 -23.17 -16.97
CA SER A 8 3.12 -24.25 -16.06
C SER A 8 4.25 -24.62 -15.12
N ARG A 9 5.47 -24.77 -15.63
CA ARG A 9 6.63 -24.95 -14.76
C ARG A 9 6.83 -23.74 -13.84
N ARG A 10 6.77 -22.51 -14.36
CA ARG A 10 6.97 -21.32 -13.53
C ARG A 10 5.97 -21.23 -12.37
N LEU A 11 4.69 -21.53 -12.58
CA LEU A 11 3.71 -21.56 -11.49
C LEU A 11 4.00 -22.70 -10.50
N GLN A 12 4.25 -23.92 -11.00
CA GLN A 12 4.54 -25.09 -10.15
C GLN A 12 5.84 -24.99 -9.34
N TYR A 13 6.83 -24.27 -9.86
CA TYR A 13 8.14 -24.14 -9.22
C TYR A 13 8.27 -22.84 -8.42
N SER A 14 7.70 -21.72 -8.89
CA SER A 14 7.90 -20.40 -8.30
C SER A 14 6.71 -19.89 -7.47
N TYR A 15 5.51 -20.45 -7.65
CA TYR A 15 4.29 -19.94 -7.04
C TYR A 15 3.42 -21.04 -6.38
N LYS A 16 3.98 -22.24 -6.18
CA LYS A 16 3.29 -23.34 -5.52
C LYS A 16 3.65 -23.36 -4.03
N PHE A 17 2.69 -22.97 -3.20
CA PHE A 17 2.86 -22.85 -1.75
C PHE A 17 3.01 -24.21 -1.03
N ASP A 18 2.49 -25.31 -1.60
CA ASP A 18 2.55 -26.65 -0.97
C ASP A 18 3.97 -27.22 -0.83
N LYS A 19 4.96 -26.60 -1.47
CA LYS A 19 6.37 -27.01 -1.36
C LYS A 19 7.07 -26.43 -0.14
N LEU A 20 6.40 -25.56 0.58
CA LEU A 20 6.90 -24.92 1.77
C LEU A 20 6.22 -25.63 2.96
N ASP A 21 7.00 -26.12 3.92
CA ASP A 21 6.50 -26.55 5.24
C ASP A 21 6.09 -25.31 6.06
N ILE A 22 5.24 -24.48 5.48
CA ILE A 22 4.73 -23.27 6.11
C ILE A 22 3.38 -23.67 6.70
N GLU A 23 3.41 -23.95 7.99
CA GLU A 23 2.21 -23.80 8.79
C GLU A 23 1.85 -22.32 8.73
N PHE A 24 0.79 -21.99 7.99
CA PHE A 24 0.21 -20.66 8.06
C PHE A 24 -0.09 -20.42 9.53
N GLU A 25 0.57 -19.42 10.12
CA GLU A 25 0.25 -19.00 11.47
C GLU A 25 -1.27 -18.77 11.50
N PRO A 26 -2.03 -19.48 12.35
CA PRO A 26 -3.48 -19.30 12.44
C PRO A 26 -3.87 -17.84 12.72
N LEU A 27 -2.87 -17.09 13.21
CA LEU A 27 -2.86 -15.69 13.51
C LEU A 27 -1.99 -14.89 12.51
N ASP A 28 -2.02 -15.14 11.20
CA ASP A 28 -1.53 -14.18 10.20
C ASP A 28 -2.72 -13.41 9.60
N PRO A 29 -2.78 -12.06 9.67
CA PRO A 29 -3.98 -11.34 9.23
C PRO A 29 -4.11 -11.32 7.70
N TYR A 30 -3.02 -11.60 7.00
CA TYR A 30 -2.94 -11.67 5.55
C TYR A 30 -3.15 -13.08 5.00
N ALA A 31 -3.17 -14.11 5.87
CA ALA A 31 -3.39 -15.51 5.47
C ALA A 31 -4.64 -15.71 4.60
N PRO A 32 -5.82 -15.12 4.88
CA PRO A 32 -6.99 -15.28 4.02
C PRO A 32 -6.76 -14.81 2.58
N ALA A 33 -6.07 -13.68 2.40
CA ALA A 33 -5.76 -13.14 1.09
C ALA A 33 -4.72 -14.00 0.34
N ILE A 34 -3.69 -14.46 1.06
CA ILE A 34 -2.67 -15.38 0.52
C ILE A 34 -3.33 -16.70 0.09
N LEU A 35 -4.21 -17.27 0.92
CA LEU A 35 -4.92 -18.51 0.63
C LEU A 35 -5.88 -18.37 -0.55
N ALA A 36 -6.58 -17.24 -0.69
CA ALA A 36 -7.42 -16.95 -1.85
C ALA A 36 -6.58 -16.91 -3.14
N PHE A 37 -5.43 -16.23 -3.11
CA PHE A 37 -4.52 -16.19 -4.25
C PHE A 37 -3.87 -17.55 -4.55
N LYS A 38 -3.50 -18.32 -3.53
CA LYS A 38 -3.02 -19.71 -3.66
C LYS A 38 -4.06 -20.57 -4.35
N ALA A 39 -5.32 -20.54 -3.90
CA ALA A 39 -6.40 -21.32 -4.49
C ALA A 39 -6.60 -21.00 -5.98
N PHE A 40 -6.53 -19.72 -6.35
CA PHE A 40 -6.54 -19.31 -7.76
C PHE A 40 -5.34 -19.89 -8.54
N THR A 41 -4.14 -19.78 -7.99
CA THR A 41 -2.90 -20.29 -8.59
C THR A 41 -2.98 -21.81 -8.81
N ASP A 42 -3.47 -22.55 -7.82
CA ASP A 42 -3.64 -24.00 -7.90
C ASP A 42 -4.66 -24.40 -8.98
N ARG A 43 -5.78 -23.66 -9.08
CA ARG A 43 -6.77 -23.86 -10.14
C ARG A 43 -6.17 -23.61 -11.53
N ILE A 44 -5.31 -22.60 -11.67
CA ILE A 44 -4.56 -22.38 -12.92
C ILE A 44 -3.69 -23.60 -13.20
N ILE A 45 -2.83 -24.01 -12.27
CA ILE A 45 -1.92 -25.15 -12.45
C ILE A 45 -2.68 -26.41 -12.91
N LEU A 46 -3.83 -26.71 -12.30
CA LEU A 46 -4.68 -27.84 -12.69
C LEU A 46 -5.27 -27.66 -14.10
N ALA A 47 -5.76 -26.46 -14.42
CA ALA A 47 -6.38 -26.16 -15.71
C ALA A 47 -5.37 -26.09 -16.88
N GLN A 48 -4.09 -25.81 -16.64
CA GLN A 48 -3.07 -25.71 -17.70
C GLN A 48 -2.77 -27.03 -18.42
N ASN A 49 -3.15 -28.16 -17.83
CA ASN A 49 -3.14 -29.47 -18.49
C ASN A 49 -4.22 -29.58 -19.59
N SER A 50 -5.13 -28.62 -19.66
CA SER A 50 -6.11 -28.44 -20.74
C SER A 50 -5.79 -27.15 -21.52
N SER A 51 -5.70 -27.23 -22.85
CA SER A 51 -5.29 -26.10 -23.71
C SER A 51 -6.22 -24.88 -23.56
N THR A 52 -5.68 -23.72 -23.18
CA THR A 52 -6.49 -22.49 -23.00
C THR A 52 -5.83 -21.21 -23.51
N ALA A 53 -6.63 -20.29 -24.05
CA ALA A 53 -6.20 -19.04 -24.68
C ALA A 53 -5.54 -18.02 -23.72
N TRP A 54 -5.71 -18.19 -22.40
CA TRP A 54 -5.22 -17.23 -21.39
C TRP A 54 -3.77 -17.45 -20.94
N HIS A 55 -3.08 -18.52 -21.37
CA HIS A 55 -1.69 -18.77 -21.00
C HIS A 55 -0.75 -17.61 -21.36
N ARG A 56 -0.99 -16.98 -22.52
CA ARG A 56 -0.22 -15.81 -22.95
C ARG A 56 -0.47 -14.60 -22.07
N LYS A 57 -1.57 -14.54 -21.32
CA LYS A 57 -1.95 -13.44 -20.44
C LYS A 57 -1.40 -13.58 -19.02
N LEU A 58 -1.03 -14.80 -18.60
CA LEU A 58 -0.46 -15.04 -17.28
C LEU A 58 0.83 -14.27 -17.01
N HIS A 59 1.66 -14.04 -18.04
CA HIS A 59 2.88 -13.27 -17.84
C HIS A 59 2.59 -11.87 -17.31
N THR A 60 1.50 -11.24 -17.76
CA THR A 60 1.10 -9.89 -17.36
C THR A 60 0.58 -9.82 -15.90
N VAL A 61 0.23 -10.97 -15.32
CA VAL A 61 -0.23 -11.09 -13.93
C VAL A 61 0.92 -11.48 -13.01
N TYR A 62 1.82 -12.37 -13.43
CA TYR A 62 2.84 -12.99 -12.58
C TYR A 62 4.29 -12.50 -12.81
N SER A 63 4.58 -11.68 -13.83
CA SER A 63 5.95 -11.28 -14.18
C SER A 63 6.70 -10.61 -13.04
N ASP A 64 5.99 -9.77 -12.29
CA ASP A 64 6.55 -8.86 -11.28
C ASP A 64 6.10 -9.20 -9.85
N LEU A 65 5.41 -10.33 -9.65
CA LEU A 65 5.09 -10.82 -8.31
C LEU A 65 6.31 -11.49 -7.68
N PRO A 66 6.60 -11.24 -6.38
CA PRO A 66 7.62 -11.98 -5.65
C PRO A 66 7.35 -13.49 -5.73
N THR A 67 8.40 -14.28 -5.95
CA THR A 67 8.30 -15.74 -5.95
C THR A 67 8.17 -16.27 -4.52
N VAL A 68 7.78 -17.54 -4.38
CA VAL A 68 7.59 -18.24 -3.09
C VAL A 68 8.25 -19.63 -3.12
N LYS A 69 9.50 -19.73 -3.60
CA LYS A 69 10.19 -21.03 -3.70
C LYS A 69 10.81 -21.50 -2.40
N THR A 70 11.26 -20.54 -1.61
CA THR A 70 12.00 -20.73 -0.36
C THR A 70 11.31 -19.97 0.76
N THR A 71 11.64 -20.27 2.01
CA THR A 71 11.12 -19.53 3.17
C THR A 71 11.43 -18.03 3.06
N ASP A 72 12.67 -17.65 2.74
CA ASP A 72 13.05 -16.24 2.54
C ASP A 72 12.25 -15.55 1.42
N GLU A 73 11.97 -16.28 0.33
CA GLU A 73 11.13 -15.77 -0.76
C GLU A 73 9.68 -15.59 -0.32
N TYR A 74 9.16 -16.53 0.47
CA TYR A 74 7.84 -16.40 1.07
C TYR A 74 7.74 -15.22 2.04
N ASP A 75 8.75 -14.98 2.88
CA ASP A 75 8.75 -13.84 3.78
C ASP A 75 8.75 -12.51 3.01
N ARG A 76 9.49 -12.44 1.89
CA ARG A 76 9.43 -11.29 0.97
C ARG A 76 8.05 -11.15 0.32
N PHE A 77 7.43 -12.25 -0.08
CA PHE A 77 6.07 -12.24 -0.61
C PHE A 77 5.06 -11.78 0.46
N ARG A 78 5.19 -12.24 1.70
CA ARG A 78 4.35 -11.84 2.84
C ARG A 78 4.50 -10.35 3.14
N ALA A 79 5.73 -9.84 3.15
CA ALA A 79 5.99 -8.40 3.29
C ALA A 79 5.38 -7.59 2.14
N TRP A 80 5.46 -8.11 0.90
CA TRP A 80 4.84 -7.49 -0.26
C TRP A 80 3.30 -7.51 -0.20
N VAL A 81 2.69 -8.60 0.29
CA VAL A 81 1.25 -8.70 0.52
C VAL A 81 0.82 -7.71 1.59
N LYS A 82 1.55 -7.64 2.71
CA LYS A 82 1.34 -6.61 3.74
C LYS A 82 1.38 -5.22 3.13
N ASP A 83 2.39 -4.90 2.34
CA ASP A 83 2.51 -3.61 1.66
C ASP A 83 1.33 -3.33 0.71
N ALA A 84 0.97 -4.29 -0.15
CA ALA A 84 -0.16 -4.16 -1.08
C ALA A 84 -1.50 -3.94 -0.35
N THR A 85 -1.70 -4.69 0.72
CA THR A 85 -2.90 -4.67 1.57
C THR A 85 -2.89 -3.57 2.61
N MET A 86 -1.83 -2.77 2.77
CA MET A 86 -1.77 -1.65 3.70
C MET A 86 -1.57 -0.30 2.99
N LYS A 87 -1.35 -0.31 1.67
CA LYS A 87 -1.25 0.89 0.84
C LYS A 87 -2.60 1.45 0.44
N HIS A 88 -2.72 2.78 0.48
CA HIS A 88 -3.80 3.53 -0.16
C HIS A 88 -3.88 3.16 -1.66
N PRO A 89 -5.07 3.04 -2.27
CA PRO A 89 -5.22 2.61 -3.67
C PRO A 89 -4.36 3.38 -4.66
N GLN A 90 -4.23 4.69 -4.51
CA GLN A 90 -3.40 5.55 -5.38
C GLN A 90 -1.88 5.32 -5.21
N ARG A 91 -1.44 4.68 -4.12
CA ARG A 91 -0.03 4.36 -3.84
C ARG A 91 0.38 2.96 -4.31
N ARG A 92 -0.60 2.14 -4.68
CA ARG A 92 -0.34 0.77 -5.12
C ARG A 92 0.32 0.76 -6.48
N THR A 93 1.20 -0.20 -6.72
CA THR A 93 1.64 -0.51 -8.08
C THR A 93 0.52 -1.21 -8.85
N VAL A 94 0.63 -1.24 -10.18
CA VAL A 94 -0.35 -1.96 -11.01
C VAL A 94 -0.40 -3.46 -10.68
N GLU A 95 0.71 -4.07 -10.28
CA GLU A 95 0.78 -5.47 -9.85
C GLU A 95 0.03 -5.71 -8.54
N GLN A 96 0.16 -4.77 -7.60
CA GLN A 96 -0.58 -4.83 -6.33
C GLN A 96 -2.08 -4.72 -6.58
N ASP A 97 -2.51 -3.81 -7.46
CA ASP A 97 -3.91 -3.64 -7.83
C ASP A 97 -4.48 -4.88 -8.55
N LYS A 98 -3.73 -5.45 -9.51
CA LYS A 98 -4.05 -6.72 -10.17
C LYS A 98 -4.22 -7.87 -9.19
N TRP A 99 -3.28 -8.00 -8.25
CA TRP A 99 -3.28 -9.07 -7.26
C TRP A 99 -4.48 -8.94 -6.31
N LEU A 100 -4.76 -7.73 -5.82
CA LEU A 100 -5.92 -7.47 -4.96
C LEU A 100 -7.23 -7.77 -5.67
N TYR A 101 -7.37 -7.39 -6.94
CA TYR A 101 -8.55 -7.75 -7.73
C TYR A 101 -8.76 -9.27 -7.80
N ILE A 102 -7.69 -10.05 -8.04
CA ILE A 102 -7.76 -11.50 -8.06
C ILE A 102 -8.24 -12.03 -6.69
N VAL A 103 -7.65 -11.54 -5.60
CA VAL A 103 -8.02 -11.93 -4.23
C VAL A 103 -9.48 -11.61 -3.93
N GLU A 104 -9.95 -10.42 -4.29
CA GLU A 104 -11.34 -9.99 -4.09
C GLU A 104 -12.31 -10.90 -4.85
N GLU A 105 -12.04 -11.19 -6.12
CA GLU A 105 -12.90 -12.06 -6.93
C GLU A 105 -12.93 -13.49 -6.42
N GLN A 106 -11.80 -14.04 -5.97
CA GLN A 106 -11.77 -15.36 -5.33
C GLN A 106 -12.50 -15.39 -3.99
N THR A 107 -12.45 -14.28 -3.23
CA THR A 107 -13.12 -14.19 -1.93
C THR A 107 -14.64 -14.09 -2.11
N LYS A 108 -15.10 -13.40 -3.15
CA LYS A 108 -16.53 -13.32 -3.52
C LYS A 108 -17.06 -14.63 -4.08
N ASP A 109 -16.34 -15.24 -5.01
CA ASP A 109 -16.68 -16.52 -5.64
C ASP A 109 -15.42 -17.34 -5.90
N ALA A 110 -15.16 -18.33 -5.03
CA ALA A 110 -14.03 -19.23 -5.15
C ALA A 110 -14.03 -20.07 -6.44
N LYS A 111 -15.16 -20.15 -7.16
CA LYS A 111 -15.31 -20.88 -8.43
C LYS A 111 -15.35 -19.96 -9.65
N CYS A 112 -15.16 -18.65 -9.49
CA CYS A 112 -15.20 -17.69 -10.61
C CYS A 112 -14.24 -18.10 -11.74
N SER A 113 -14.60 -17.79 -12.98
CA SER A 113 -13.87 -18.28 -14.15
C SER A 113 -12.44 -17.74 -14.20
N ILE A 114 -11.45 -18.64 -14.33
CA ILE A 114 -10.03 -18.28 -14.49
C ILE A 114 -9.85 -17.26 -15.62
N TYR A 115 -10.56 -17.46 -16.74
CA TYR A 115 -10.48 -16.56 -17.88
C TYR A 115 -11.00 -15.15 -17.55
N GLN A 116 -12.15 -15.06 -16.86
CA GLN A 116 -12.72 -13.78 -16.47
C GLN A 116 -11.83 -13.06 -15.45
N THR A 117 -11.34 -13.76 -14.43
CA THR A 117 -10.47 -13.20 -13.40
C THR A 117 -9.15 -12.69 -14.00
N VAL A 118 -8.51 -13.46 -14.89
CA VAL A 118 -7.25 -13.04 -15.55
C VAL A 118 -7.46 -11.81 -16.44
N ASN A 119 -8.56 -11.77 -17.22
CA ASN A 119 -8.84 -10.62 -18.06
C ASN A 119 -9.21 -9.40 -17.22
N GLY A 120 -10.07 -9.55 -16.21
CA GLY A 120 -10.41 -8.47 -15.30
C GLY A 120 -9.18 -7.87 -14.65
N ALA A 121 -8.26 -8.70 -14.15
CA ALA A 121 -6.98 -8.23 -13.61
C ALA A 121 -6.16 -7.45 -14.65
N ILE A 122 -6.12 -7.88 -15.90
CA ILE A 122 -5.42 -7.14 -16.96
C ILE A 122 -6.09 -5.80 -17.25
N ASP A 123 -7.42 -5.79 -17.31
CA ASP A 123 -8.22 -4.59 -17.60
C ASP A 123 -8.11 -3.55 -16.47
N ARG A 124 -7.77 -3.98 -15.23
CA ARG A 124 -7.42 -3.08 -14.13
C ARG A 124 -6.26 -2.15 -14.47
N LYS A 125 -5.34 -2.53 -15.36
CA LYS A 125 -4.22 -1.67 -15.74
C LYS A 125 -4.71 -0.30 -16.23
N ALA A 126 -5.64 -0.28 -17.18
CA ALA A 126 -6.13 0.98 -17.74
C ALA A 126 -6.87 1.83 -16.71
N ALA A 127 -7.69 1.19 -15.87
CA ALA A 127 -8.39 1.86 -14.78
C ALA A 127 -7.43 2.43 -13.71
N TRP A 128 -6.40 1.65 -13.36
CA TRP A 128 -5.34 2.07 -12.46
C TRP A 128 -4.56 3.24 -13.07
N GLU A 129 -4.13 3.16 -14.33
CA GLU A 129 -3.37 4.22 -15.02
C GLU A 129 -4.14 5.53 -15.07
N ALA A 130 -5.45 5.49 -15.29
CA ALA A 130 -6.30 6.69 -15.31
C ALA A 130 -6.29 7.45 -13.98
N VAL A 131 -6.21 6.73 -12.85
CA VAL A 131 -6.18 7.33 -11.50
C VAL A 131 -4.75 7.66 -11.08
N ALA A 132 -3.82 6.75 -11.39
CA ALA A 132 -2.42 6.82 -11.01
C ALA A 132 -1.68 7.94 -11.75
N TYR A 133 -1.99 8.18 -13.02
CA TYR A 133 -1.37 9.26 -13.81
C TYR A 133 -2.14 10.58 -13.78
N ASP A 134 -3.24 10.63 -13.02
CA ASP A 134 -3.94 11.88 -12.77
C ASP A 134 -3.00 12.85 -12.04
N ILE A 135 -2.72 13.99 -12.69
CA ILE A 135 -1.80 15.00 -12.20
C ILE A 135 -2.23 15.50 -10.82
N ASP A 136 -3.53 15.61 -10.55
CA ASP A 136 -4.01 16.10 -9.26
C ASP A 136 -3.78 15.06 -8.16
N ASN A 137 -3.88 13.76 -8.47
CA ASN A 137 -3.50 12.68 -7.54
C ASN A 137 -1.99 12.53 -7.40
N LEU A 138 -1.19 12.96 -8.39
CA LEU A 138 0.27 12.98 -8.30
C LEU A 138 0.79 14.18 -7.50
N ARG A 139 0.01 15.27 -7.45
CA ARG A 139 0.28 16.51 -6.71
C ARG A 139 -0.06 16.44 -5.23
N VAL A 140 -0.76 15.42 -4.79
CA VAL A 140 -1.09 15.24 -3.38
C VAL A 140 -0.69 13.81 -3.04
N ASP A 141 0.18 13.63 -2.05
CA ASP A 141 0.33 12.28 -1.51
C ASP A 141 -1.01 11.94 -0.85
N PRO A 142 -1.76 10.91 -1.32
CA PRO A 142 -3.00 10.51 -0.67
C PRO A 142 -2.79 10.39 0.82
N ASP A 143 -3.80 10.80 1.58
CA ASP A 143 -3.77 10.88 3.04
C ASP A 143 -2.86 9.79 3.60
N THR A 144 -1.80 10.24 4.27
CA THR A 144 -0.80 9.39 4.92
C THR A 144 -1.41 8.45 5.93
N ASN A 145 -2.67 8.70 6.28
CA ASN A 145 -3.41 7.99 7.27
C ASN A 145 -3.49 6.50 6.90
N ALA A 146 -2.75 5.72 7.68
CA ALA A 146 -3.04 4.33 7.96
C ALA A 146 -4.53 4.06 8.26
N GLU A 147 -5.32 5.11 8.53
CA GLU A 147 -6.79 5.11 8.58
C GLU A 147 -7.52 4.66 7.33
N PHE A 148 -6.92 4.65 6.12
CA PHE A 148 -7.61 4.03 4.98
C PHE A 148 -8.01 2.57 5.30
N PHE A 149 -7.20 1.86 6.08
CA PHE A 149 -7.51 0.53 6.59
C PHE A 149 -8.39 0.55 7.84
N PHE A 150 -8.22 1.53 8.73
CA PHE A 150 -9.09 1.70 9.89
C PHE A 150 -10.49 2.21 9.54
N ARG A 151 -10.77 2.60 8.29
CA ARG A 151 -12.09 3.08 7.82
C ARG A 151 -12.84 2.07 6.94
N ASN A 152 -12.24 0.96 6.50
CA ASN A 152 -12.89 0.00 5.61
C ASN A 152 -13.12 -1.39 6.24
N ALA A 153 -14.34 -1.92 6.04
CA ALA A 153 -14.93 -3.28 6.23
C ALA A 153 -14.61 -4.13 7.48
N ARG A 154 -13.41 -4.03 8.08
CA ARG A 154 -12.99 -4.66 9.34
C ARG A 154 -12.70 -3.65 10.46
N ALA A 155 -12.90 -2.37 10.14
CA ALA A 155 -12.85 -1.24 11.02
C ALA A 155 -13.87 -1.31 12.16
N VAL A 156 -13.60 -0.48 13.18
CA VAL A 156 -14.55 -0.01 14.18
C VAL A 156 -15.91 0.26 13.53
N LYS A 157 -16.96 -0.39 14.03
CA LYS A 157 -18.30 -0.33 13.43
C LYS A 157 -19.19 0.59 14.23
N ASP A 158 -19.91 1.46 13.53
CA ASP A 158 -21.07 2.14 14.10
C ASP A 158 -22.09 1.08 14.55
N VAL A 159 -22.54 1.19 15.79
CA VAL A 159 -23.58 0.31 16.36
C VAL A 159 -24.80 1.12 16.73
N LYS A 160 -25.97 0.49 16.74
CA LYS A 160 -27.20 1.18 17.13
C LYS A 160 -27.25 1.34 18.65
N LEU A 161 -27.91 2.40 19.13
CA LEU A 161 -28.09 2.68 20.56
C LEU A 161 -28.83 1.57 21.33
N ASP A 162 -29.57 0.70 20.64
CA ASP A 162 -30.29 -0.45 21.19
C ASP A 162 -29.49 -1.77 21.15
N THR A 163 -28.20 -1.72 20.82
CA THR A 163 -27.35 -2.92 20.71
C THR A 163 -27.20 -3.60 22.08
N PRO A 164 -27.46 -4.92 22.20
CA PRO A 164 -27.28 -5.64 23.45
C PRO A 164 -25.85 -5.53 23.99
N GLY A 165 -25.71 -5.20 25.28
CA GLY A 165 -24.40 -5.02 25.93
C GLY A 165 -23.77 -3.64 25.75
N LEU A 166 -24.37 -2.77 24.94
CA LEU A 166 -24.04 -1.35 24.91
C LEU A 166 -24.56 -0.70 26.21
N GLY A 167 -23.65 -0.13 27.01
CA GLY A 167 -24.02 0.65 28.19
C GLY A 167 -24.71 1.97 27.82
N ALA A 168 -25.10 2.77 28.83
CA ALA A 168 -25.70 4.09 28.58
C ALA A 168 -24.66 5.13 28.10
N SER A 169 -23.40 4.95 28.49
CA SER A 169 -22.36 5.97 28.34
C SER A 169 -21.03 5.34 27.91
N CYS A 170 -20.17 6.14 27.29
CA CYS A 170 -18.84 5.73 26.90
C CYS A 170 -17.93 5.54 28.13
N PHE A 171 -17.29 4.39 28.28
CA PHE A 171 -16.38 4.13 29.41
C PHE A 171 -15.07 4.95 29.38
N ILE A 172 -14.78 5.68 28.29
CA ILE A 172 -13.57 6.50 28.15
C ILE A 172 -13.86 7.95 28.55
N CYS A 173 -14.82 8.62 27.89
CA CYS A 173 -15.16 10.01 28.20
C CYS A 173 -16.31 10.17 29.20
N THR A 174 -16.99 9.08 29.58
CA THR A 174 -18.15 9.05 30.49
C THR A 174 -19.41 9.76 29.99
N GLU A 175 -19.38 10.31 28.78
CA GLU A 175 -20.54 10.92 28.13
C GLU A 175 -21.55 9.87 27.65
N ASP A 176 -22.83 10.19 27.75
CA ASP A 176 -23.92 9.34 27.25
C ASP A 176 -23.82 9.17 25.73
N PHE A 177 -24.16 7.98 25.23
CA PHE A 177 -24.15 7.76 23.79
C PHE A 177 -25.27 8.55 23.12
N ASP A 178 -24.92 9.27 22.05
CA ASP A 178 -25.83 10.13 21.29
C ASP A 178 -25.78 9.82 19.78
N THR A 179 -26.44 10.65 18.96
CA THR A 179 -26.44 10.50 17.49
C THR A 179 -25.27 11.20 16.80
N ASP A 180 -24.41 11.88 17.55
CA ASP A 180 -23.47 12.87 17.05
C ASP A 180 -22.02 12.46 17.39
N ALA A 181 -21.28 13.29 18.13
CA ALA A 181 -19.88 13.05 18.46
C ALA A 181 -19.71 11.82 19.38
N HIS A 182 -20.70 11.52 20.22
CA HIS A 182 -20.68 10.37 21.09
C HIS A 182 -21.44 9.17 20.51
N TYR A 183 -21.53 9.07 19.18
CA TYR A 183 -22.11 7.89 18.55
C TYR A 183 -21.38 6.61 18.98
N PRO A 184 -22.09 5.54 19.40
CA PRO A 184 -21.45 4.33 19.87
C PRO A 184 -20.82 3.56 18.71
N THR A 185 -19.60 3.08 18.96
CA THR A 185 -18.85 2.27 18.03
C THR A 185 -18.35 0.99 18.71
N GLN A 186 -18.23 -0.09 17.94
CA GLN A 186 -17.76 -1.39 18.40
C GLN A 186 -16.44 -1.75 17.72
N ASN A 187 -15.42 -1.99 18.54
CA ASN A 187 -14.13 -2.49 18.10
C ASN A 187 -14.22 -3.97 17.69
N PRO A 188 -13.30 -4.51 16.87
CA PRO A 188 -13.29 -5.94 16.52
C PRO A 188 -13.20 -6.90 17.72
N CYS A 189 -12.69 -6.42 18.85
CA CYS A 189 -12.62 -7.11 20.14
C CYS A 189 -13.92 -7.02 20.97
N ASP A 190 -15.02 -6.60 20.35
CA ASP A 190 -16.36 -6.40 20.94
C ASP A 190 -16.48 -5.33 22.03
N HIS A 191 -15.41 -4.60 22.34
CA HIS A 191 -15.49 -3.45 23.25
C HIS A 191 -16.15 -2.24 22.58
N PHE A 192 -17.00 -1.56 23.34
CA PHE A 192 -17.69 -0.35 22.90
C PHE A 192 -16.98 0.93 23.37
N GLN A 193 -16.91 1.92 22.48
CA GLN A 193 -16.44 3.27 22.77
C GLN A 193 -17.17 4.27 21.87
N CYS A 194 -17.21 5.55 22.25
CA CYS A 194 -17.83 6.54 21.37
C CYS A 194 -16.90 6.92 20.22
N LYS A 195 -17.48 7.41 19.13
CA LYS A 195 -16.76 7.80 17.91
C LYS A 195 -15.67 8.82 18.20
N ALA A 196 -15.97 9.88 18.95
CA ALA A 196 -14.97 10.89 19.32
C ALA A 196 -13.78 10.30 20.12
N CYS A 197 -14.02 9.35 21.02
CA CYS A 197 -12.92 8.67 21.73
C CYS A 197 -12.14 7.74 20.81
N CYS A 198 -12.81 7.08 19.86
CA CYS A 198 -12.15 6.25 18.86
C CYS A 198 -11.26 7.10 17.93
N GLU A 199 -11.75 8.23 17.45
CA GLU A 199 -11.00 9.15 16.59
C GLU A 199 -9.79 9.70 17.35
N LYS A 200 -9.98 10.21 18.58
CA LYS A 200 -8.86 10.61 19.45
C LYS A 200 -7.85 9.48 19.71
N THR A 201 -8.31 8.23 19.78
CA THR A 201 -7.40 7.08 19.91
C THR A 201 -6.54 6.95 18.66
N LEU A 202 -7.16 6.98 17.49
CA LEU A 202 -6.46 6.87 16.22
C LEU A 202 -5.48 8.04 16.03
N ASP A 203 -5.84 9.23 16.51
CA ASP A 203 -4.98 10.43 16.49
C ASP A 203 -3.80 10.33 17.48
N LEU A 204 -4.01 9.74 18.66
CA LEU A 204 -3.01 9.70 19.74
C LEU A 204 -2.04 8.53 19.61
N VAL A 205 -2.49 7.39 19.08
CA VAL A 205 -1.60 6.23 18.92
C VAL A 205 -0.96 6.27 17.54
N SER A 206 0.04 7.14 17.41
CA SER A 206 0.96 7.28 16.28
C SER A 206 1.68 5.99 15.86
N THR A 207 1.47 4.91 16.62
CA THR A 207 2.04 3.60 16.30
C THR A 207 1.13 2.44 16.22
N LYS A 208 0.13 2.37 17.09
CA LYS A 208 -0.49 1.10 17.43
C LYS A 208 -1.97 1.33 17.56
N SER A 209 -2.69 1.04 16.50
CA SER A 209 -4.14 1.13 16.52
C SER A 209 -4.70 -0.04 17.32
N VAL A 210 -4.79 0.14 18.63
CA VAL A 210 -5.22 -0.86 19.60
C VAL A 210 -6.41 -0.36 20.40
N CYS A 211 -7.29 -1.30 20.75
CA CYS A 211 -8.41 -1.04 21.65
C CYS A 211 -7.92 -0.55 23.01
N HIS A 212 -8.55 0.50 23.56
CA HIS A 212 -8.21 1.06 24.86
C HIS A 212 -8.37 0.07 26.03
N PHE A 213 -9.33 -0.86 25.92
CA PHE A 213 -9.67 -1.78 26.99
C PHE A 213 -8.75 -3.01 27.01
N CYS A 214 -8.65 -3.72 25.88
CA CYS A 214 -7.93 -5.00 25.82
C CYS A 214 -6.60 -4.93 25.06
N ARG A 215 -6.23 -3.76 24.50
CA ARG A 215 -5.03 -3.56 23.68
C ARG A 215 -4.96 -4.45 22.43
N ALA A 216 -6.08 -5.07 22.03
CA ALA A 216 -6.18 -5.80 20.78
C ALA A 216 -6.13 -4.83 19.59
N CYS A 217 -5.41 -5.20 18.53
CA CYS A 217 -5.34 -4.43 17.31
C CYS A 217 -6.73 -4.20 16.68
N LEU A 218 -7.03 -2.96 16.32
CA LEU A 218 -8.29 -2.54 15.72
C LEU A 218 -8.48 -3.01 14.26
N VAL A 219 -7.50 -3.71 13.68
CA VAL A 219 -7.59 -4.28 12.32
C VAL A 219 -7.71 -5.80 12.35
N CYS A 220 -6.86 -6.48 13.13
CA CYS A 220 -6.83 -7.95 13.17
C CYS A 220 -7.33 -8.56 14.47
N ASN A 221 -7.76 -7.74 15.43
CA ASN A 221 -8.26 -8.18 16.74
C ASN A 221 -7.24 -8.97 17.58
N ARG A 222 -5.92 -8.71 17.41
CA ARG A 222 -4.87 -9.42 18.15
C ARG A 222 -4.20 -8.57 19.20
N GLY A 223 -4.04 -9.11 20.40
CA GLY A 223 -3.17 -8.52 21.42
C GLY A 223 -1.72 -8.48 20.94
N GLY A 224 -1.05 -7.34 21.10
CA GLY A 224 0.38 -7.19 20.79
C GLY A 224 0.75 -7.27 19.30
N CYS A 225 -0.20 -7.05 18.38
CA CYS A 225 0.05 -7.08 16.94
C CYS A 225 1.20 -6.13 16.53
N GLN A 226 2.20 -6.68 15.83
CA GLN A 226 3.29 -5.91 15.20
C GLN A 226 3.03 -5.64 13.71
N ASP A 227 1.98 -6.23 13.15
CA ASP A 227 1.69 -6.13 11.72
C ASP A 227 1.00 -4.80 11.36
N HIS A 228 0.03 -4.38 12.17
CA HIS A 228 -0.71 -3.13 11.97
C HIS A 228 -0.16 -2.03 12.88
N VAL A 229 1.14 -1.81 12.76
CA VAL A 229 1.85 -0.74 13.43
C VAL A 229 2.15 0.34 12.39
N VAL A 230 1.68 1.56 12.63
CA VAL A 230 2.16 2.74 11.89
C VAL A 230 3.52 3.08 12.50
N ALA A 231 4.57 3.29 11.72
CA ALA A 231 5.87 3.56 12.32
C ALA A 231 5.92 5.02 12.81
N GLU A 232 6.30 5.29 14.08
CA GLU A 232 6.45 6.67 14.65
C GLU A 232 7.30 7.56 13.76
N HIS A 233 8.25 6.97 13.03
CA HIS A 233 9.19 7.68 12.19
C HIS A 233 8.65 8.05 10.80
N GLU A 234 7.42 7.64 10.43
CA GLU A 234 6.72 8.23 9.28
C GLU A 234 5.82 9.42 9.67
N GLU A 235 5.63 9.67 10.97
CA GLU A 235 4.62 10.57 11.53
C GLU A 235 5.17 11.84 12.22
N GLU A 236 6.36 12.33 11.86
CA GLU A 236 6.55 13.77 11.97
C GLU A 236 5.67 14.41 10.89
N VAL A 237 4.41 14.65 11.28
CA VAL A 237 3.23 14.92 10.42
C VAL A 237 3.46 16.16 9.58
N HIS A 238 3.99 15.93 8.39
CA HIS A 238 3.99 16.86 7.30
C HIS A 238 3.62 16.09 6.05
N LEU A 239 2.69 16.65 5.27
CA LEU A 239 2.33 16.11 3.97
C LEU A 239 3.60 16.03 3.14
N PRO A 240 4.07 14.82 2.76
CA PRO A 240 5.32 14.70 2.02
C PRO A 240 5.23 15.52 0.75
N THR A 241 6.23 16.36 0.49
CA THR A 241 6.25 17.18 -0.72
C THR A 241 6.13 16.24 -1.92
N PRO A 242 5.14 16.44 -2.81
CA PRO A 242 4.93 15.52 -3.92
C PRO A 242 6.19 15.47 -4.78
N LEU A 243 6.57 14.26 -5.20
CA LEU A 243 7.76 14.04 -6.00
C LEU A 243 7.86 14.95 -7.25
N PRO A 244 6.76 15.24 -7.99
CA PRO A 244 6.78 16.19 -9.11
C PRO A 244 7.39 17.54 -8.76
N PHE A 245 6.95 18.16 -7.65
CA PHE A 245 7.46 19.45 -7.21
C PHE A 245 8.94 19.41 -6.83
N LEU A 246 9.42 18.28 -6.32
CA LEU A 246 10.84 18.10 -5.99
C LEU A 246 11.70 17.96 -7.25
N LEU A 247 11.23 17.17 -8.22
CA LEU A 247 11.91 17.02 -9.51
C LEU A 247 11.94 18.36 -10.27
N GLU A 248 10.85 19.12 -10.26
CA GLU A 248 10.77 20.47 -10.82
C GLU A 248 11.72 21.46 -10.14
N ARG A 249 11.79 21.46 -8.79
CA ARG A 249 12.69 22.33 -8.02
C ARG A 249 14.17 21.97 -8.20
N SER A 250 14.50 20.71 -8.43
CA SER A 250 15.88 20.20 -8.41
C SER A 250 16.76 20.61 -9.60
N HIS A 251 16.29 21.44 -10.53
CA HIS A 251 17.02 21.81 -11.77
C HIS A 251 17.50 20.61 -12.61
N MET A 252 17.12 19.36 -12.30
CA MET A 252 17.52 18.16 -13.05
C MET A 252 17.00 18.13 -14.50
N LEU A 253 16.19 19.12 -14.86
CA LEU A 253 15.63 19.30 -16.20
C LEU A 253 16.21 20.51 -16.94
N ASP A 254 17.12 21.28 -16.32
CA ASP A 254 17.65 22.51 -16.92
C ASP A 254 19.18 22.51 -17.00
N ARG A 255 19.69 22.15 -18.18
CA ARG A 255 20.87 22.76 -18.86
C ARG A 255 21.17 22.09 -20.21
N GLY A 256 20.15 21.90 -21.05
CA GLY A 256 20.36 21.51 -22.44
C GLY A 256 19.19 21.93 -23.34
N PRO A 257 19.44 22.52 -24.53
CA PRO A 257 18.40 22.77 -25.52
C PRO A 257 18.07 21.45 -26.22
N MET A 258 17.43 20.51 -25.51
CA MET A 258 17.02 19.24 -26.11
C MET A 258 15.74 18.69 -25.47
N TRP A 259 14.62 19.24 -25.91
CA TRP A 259 13.45 18.52 -26.43
C TRP A 259 12.81 17.49 -25.49
N CYS A 260 11.52 17.73 -25.20
CA CYS A 260 10.53 16.72 -24.76
C CYS A 260 10.39 16.48 -23.25
N VAL A 261 10.15 17.53 -22.46
CA VAL A 261 9.51 17.38 -21.13
C VAL A 261 7.98 17.61 -21.22
N CYS A 262 7.47 18.07 -22.36
CA CYS A 262 6.07 18.45 -22.55
C CYS A 262 5.09 17.28 -22.84
N GLY A 263 5.50 16.01 -22.71
CA GLY A 263 4.67 14.89 -23.20
C GLY A 263 4.70 13.59 -22.39
N TYR A 264 5.48 13.50 -21.31
CA TYR A 264 5.52 12.31 -20.48
C TYR A 264 4.95 12.64 -19.10
N PRO A 265 3.83 12.00 -18.68
CA PRO A 265 3.12 12.36 -17.45
C PRO A 265 3.93 12.16 -16.16
N LEU A 266 5.13 11.57 -16.24
CA LEU A 266 5.99 11.19 -15.11
C LEU A 266 7.45 11.64 -15.27
N PHE A 267 7.71 12.81 -15.87
CA PHE A 267 9.07 13.39 -15.99
C PHE A 267 10.08 12.47 -16.71
N GLY A 268 9.61 11.74 -17.74
CA GLY A 268 10.45 10.79 -18.48
C GLY A 268 10.77 9.48 -17.73
N LEU A 269 10.24 9.28 -16.52
CA LEU A 269 10.35 8.00 -15.80
C LEU A 269 9.30 7.01 -16.30
N SER A 270 9.68 5.72 -16.31
CA SER A 270 8.68 4.66 -16.42
C SER A 270 7.75 4.70 -15.21
N PRO A 271 6.50 4.23 -15.32
CA PRO A 271 5.59 4.13 -14.18
C PRO A 271 6.22 3.39 -12.99
N LYS A 272 6.84 2.24 -13.24
CA LYS A 272 7.57 1.49 -12.21
C LYS A 272 8.70 2.31 -11.59
N GLY A 273 9.47 3.03 -12.39
CA GLY A 273 10.55 3.91 -11.92
C GLY A 273 10.05 5.06 -11.05
N TYR A 274 8.98 5.73 -11.48
CA TYR A 274 8.37 6.83 -10.73
C TYR A 274 7.81 6.36 -9.39
N TRP A 275 7.05 5.25 -9.35
CA TRP A 275 6.51 4.71 -8.10
C TRP A 275 7.62 4.25 -7.15
N ASN A 276 8.63 3.55 -7.67
CA ASN A 276 9.78 3.15 -6.88
C ASN A 276 10.49 4.36 -6.27
N LEU A 277 10.69 5.42 -7.06
CA LEU A 277 11.30 6.65 -6.59
C LEU A 277 10.42 7.33 -5.53
N ARG A 278 9.12 7.47 -5.79
CA ARG A 278 8.13 8.08 -4.89
C ARG A 278 8.06 7.39 -3.53
N GLU A 279 8.09 6.07 -3.50
CA GLU A 279 8.04 5.28 -2.26
C GLU A 279 9.42 5.22 -1.57
N LYS A 280 10.53 5.02 -2.30
CA LYS A 280 11.89 5.04 -1.71
C LYS A 280 12.26 6.37 -1.08
N THR A 281 11.80 7.47 -1.69
CA THR A 281 12.11 8.83 -1.20
C THR A 281 11.10 9.33 -0.19
N ARG A 282 9.99 8.61 0.08
CA ARG A 282 8.89 9.10 0.91
C ARG A 282 9.34 9.66 2.26
N ALA A 283 10.15 8.92 3.01
CA ALA A 283 10.66 9.37 4.30
C ALA A 283 11.49 10.65 4.19
N PHE A 284 12.35 10.76 3.17
CA PHE A 284 13.10 11.97 2.88
C PHE A 284 12.19 13.14 2.49
N ARG A 285 11.14 12.89 1.69
CA ARG A 285 10.15 13.91 1.29
C ARG A 285 9.31 14.39 2.47
N SER A 286 8.95 13.49 3.40
CA SER A 286 8.26 13.82 4.65
C SER A 286 9.15 14.67 5.55
N ALA A 287 10.40 14.24 5.81
CA ALA A 287 11.35 14.99 6.62
C ALA A 287 11.63 16.38 6.04
N LEU A 288 11.76 16.48 4.71
CA LEU A 288 11.93 17.74 4.01
C LEU A 288 10.73 18.67 4.19
N ALA A 289 9.51 18.15 4.02
CA ALA A 289 8.29 18.92 4.24
C ALA A 289 8.18 19.42 5.68
N GLY A 290 8.62 18.61 6.65
CA GLY A 290 8.65 19.00 8.05
C GLY A 290 9.63 20.09 8.38
N ASN A 291 10.84 19.96 7.84
CA ASN A 291 11.81 21.03 7.92
C ASN A 291 11.25 22.31 7.27
N GLU A 292 10.69 22.26 6.05
CA GLU A 292 10.12 23.43 5.38
C GLU A 292 8.99 24.09 6.20
N ALA A 293 8.12 23.31 6.83
CA ALA A 293 7.05 23.83 7.68
C ALA A 293 7.57 24.47 8.97
N GLN A 294 8.49 23.81 9.67
CA GLN A 294 9.12 24.36 10.88
C GLN A 294 9.85 25.66 10.56
N ILE A 295 10.62 25.69 9.46
CA ILE A 295 11.32 26.86 8.96
C ILE A 295 10.36 28.02 8.70
N ARG A 296 9.28 27.80 7.95
CA ARG A 296 8.29 28.84 7.65
C ARG A 296 7.62 29.39 8.90
N ALA A 297 7.56 28.60 9.97
CA ALA A 297 7.01 29.02 11.25
C ALA A 297 8.02 29.78 12.14
N THR A 298 9.33 29.64 11.91
CA THR A 298 10.37 30.19 12.81
C THR A 298 11.26 31.26 12.20
N VAL A 299 11.35 31.37 10.88
CA VAL A 299 12.40 32.16 10.21
C VAL A 299 11.81 33.36 9.45
N ASP A 300 12.31 34.57 9.72
CA ASP A 300 12.10 35.78 8.88
C ASP A 300 12.90 35.63 7.57
N GLU A 301 12.43 36.20 6.45
CA GLU A 301 12.84 35.88 5.06
C GLU A 301 14.36 35.93 4.76
N ARG A 302 15.19 36.43 5.69
CA ARG A 302 16.63 36.63 5.53
C ARG A 302 17.52 35.45 5.95
N GLU A 303 17.07 34.48 6.75
CA GLU A 303 17.94 33.34 7.17
C GLU A 303 17.79 32.07 6.29
N ILE A 304 17.12 32.19 5.15
CA ILE A 304 16.85 31.12 4.17
C ILE A 304 18.15 30.43 3.65
N ALA A 305 19.31 31.10 3.71
CA ALA A 305 20.56 30.61 3.14
C ALA A 305 21.15 29.34 3.82
N PHE A 306 21.07 29.21 5.14
CA PHE A 306 21.56 28.02 5.87
C PHE A 306 20.71 26.77 5.56
N LEU A 307 19.47 26.98 5.15
CA LEU A 307 18.47 25.94 4.90
C LEU A 307 18.54 25.40 3.48
N GLN A 308 19.10 26.19 2.55
CA GLN A 308 19.48 25.71 1.23
C GLN A 308 20.47 24.54 1.32
N ASP A 309 21.37 24.51 2.30
CA ASP A 309 22.35 23.42 2.46
C ASP A 309 21.72 22.09 2.91
N ILE A 310 20.71 22.12 3.80
CA ILE A 310 19.96 20.92 4.21
C ILE A 310 19.12 20.39 3.04
N HIS A 311 18.44 21.29 2.32
CA HIS A 311 17.72 20.95 1.09
C HIS A 311 18.68 20.31 0.08
N MET A 312 19.85 20.91 -0.16
CA MET A 312 20.88 20.40 -1.08
C MET A 312 21.38 19.00 -0.71
N TRP A 313 21.55 18.68 0.58
CA TRP A 313 21.96 17.34 1.00
C TRP A 313 20.86 16.29 0.77
N ILE A 314 19.60 16.61 1.06
CA ILE A 314 18.47 15.71 0.76
C ILE A 314 18.30 15.54 -0.75
N PHE A 315 18.46 16.62 -1.53
CA PHE A 315 18.49 16.55 -2.99
C PHE A 315 19.58 15.60 -3.47
N TYR A 316 20.81 15.74 -2.98
CA TYR A 316 21.91 14.83 -3.33
C TYR A 316 21.58 13.35 -3.08
N GLN A 317 20.89 13.03 -1.98
CA GLN A 317 20.43 11.65 -1.73
C GLN A 317 19.36 11.20 -2.73
N ILE A 318 18.40 12.06 -3.07
CA ILE A 318 17.38 11.78 -4.09
C ILE A 318 18.03 11.59 -5.46
N GLU A 319 18.98 12.43 -5.85
CA GLU A 319 19.70 12.35 -7.13
C GLU A 319 20.41 10.99 -7.30
N HIS A 320 21.08 10.50 -6.25
CA HIS A 320 21.71 9.18 -6.27
C HIS A 320 20.69 8.05 -6.41
N VAL A 321 19.57 8.14 -5.71
CA VAL A 321 18.49 7.15 -5.85
C VAL A 321 17.89 7.19 -7.27
N VAL A 322 17.72 8.38 -7.87
CA VAL A 322 17.27 8.54 -9.26
C VAL A 322 18.25 7.88 -10.23
N ALA A 323 19.54 8.16 -10.08
CA ALA A 323 20.59 7.60 -10.93
C ALA A 323 20.63 6.07 -10.84
N ASP A 324 20.46 5.51 -9.64
CA ASP A 324 20.40 4.06 -9.44
C ASP A 324 19.14 3.43 -10.05
N VAL A 325 17.98 4.09 -9.94
CA VAL A 325 16.73 3.64 -10.57
C VAL A 325 16.83 3.70 -12.10
N GLN A 326 17.43 4.75 -12.67
CA GLN A 326 17.65 4.88 -14.11
C GLN A 326 18.59 3.80 -14.64
N LYS A 327 19.72 3.55 -13.97
CA LYS A 327 20.64 2.45 -14.30
C LYS A 327 19.95 1.08 -14.23
N ALA A 328 19.11 0.87 -13.21
CA ALA A 328 18.35 -0.37 -13.08
C ALA A 328 17.34 -0.55 -14.22
N ASN A 329 16.66 0.52 -14.64
CA ASN A 329 15.74 0.47 -15.77
C ASN A 329 16.44 0.18 -17.10
N GLN A 330 17.60 0.78 -17.36
CA GLN A 330 18.38 0.53 -18.58
C GLN A 330 18.76 -0.95 -18.73
N ARG A 331 19.21 -1.59 -17.65
CA ARG A 331 19.56 -3.02 -17.60
C ARG A 331 18.39 -3.99 -17.80
N VAL A 332 17.14 -3.52 -17.70
CA VAL A 332 15.94 -4.35 -17.91
C VAL A 332 15.46 -4.26 -19.36
N THR A 333 15.81 -3.19 -20.06
CA THR A 333 15.51 -2.97 -21.48
C THR A 333 16.54 -3.57 -22.44
N GLU A 334 17.75 -3.85 -21.95
CA GLU A 334 18.80 -4.63 -22.64
C GLU A 334 18.62 -6.13 -22.35
#